data_AF-A0A1Y4LNV5-F1
#
_entry.id   AF-A0A1Y4LNV5-F1
#
_cell.length_a   1.000
_cell.length_b   1.000
_cell.length_c   1.000
_cell.angle_alpha   90.00
_cell.angle_beta   90.00
_cell.angle_gamma   90.00
#
_symmetry.space_group_name_H-M   'P 1'
#
loop_
_entity.id
_entity.type
_entity.pdbx_description
1 polymer ?
#
loop_
_entity_poly.entity_id
_entity_poly.type
_entity_poly.pdbx_seq_one_letter_code
_entity_poly.pdbx_strand_id
1 'polypeptide(L)'
;MQREEFDLWVRMLLPQASEAALESYALLAEDPEVEETMGCSTFYDSLYVDLALVKRDHGEIVATDLFNYADFYTFNPFELRGAARLIADGWEIPEIANHLIEHGGEEPFCEYTPEEETESEALLWLFQNKKKDFGDLGLSDPSPQEHGMEMG
;
A
#
# COMPACT_ATOMS: atom_id res chain seq x y z
N MET A 1 -6.78 4.39 11.28
CA MET A 1 -6.47 5.84 11.33
C MET A 1 -7.65 6.62 10.74
N GLN A 2 -7.71 7.95 10.91
CA GLN A 2 -8.71 8.77 10.21
C GLN A 2 -8.16 9.26 8.88
N ARG A 3 -9.05 9.68 7.96
CA ARG A 3 -8.68 10.11 6.60
C ARG A 3 -7.57 11.16 6.59
N GLU A 4 -7.66 12.22 7.39
CA GLU A 4 -6.66 13.30 7.35
C GLU A 4 -5.27 12.82 7.79
N GLU A 5 -5.22 11.85 8.69
CA GLU A 5 -3.98 11.22 9.11
C GLU A 5 -3.44 10.28 8.04
N PHE A 6 -4.30 9.51 7.39
CA PHE A 6 -3.97 8.67 6.25
C PHE A 6 -3.35 9.50 5.11
N ASP A 7 -4.00 10.59 4.70
CA ASP A 7 -3.53 11.46 3.62
C ASP A 7 -2.14 12.03 3.93
N LEU A 8 -1.92 12.49 5.16
CA LEU A 8 -0.63 13.00 5.60
C LEU A 8 0.45 11.91 5.51
N TRP A 9 0.11 10.72 5.99
CA TRP A 9 1.03 9.60 6.09
C TRP A 9 1.42 9.04 4.73
N VAL A 10 0.44 8.84 3.84
CA VAL A 10 0.70 8.41 2.47
C VAL A 10 1.60 9.39 1.74
N ARG A 11 1.45 10.71 1.92
CA ARG A 11 2.35 11.69 1.29
C ARG A 11 3.77 11.66 1.84
N MET A 12 3.95 11.29 3.10
CA MET A 12 5.29 11.05 3.65
C MET A 12 5.90 9.76 3.11
N LEU A 13 5.08 8.72 2.94
CA LEU A 13 5.51 7.43 2.43
C LEU A 13 5.79 7.47 0.91
N LEU A 14 4.93 8.14 0.15
CA LEU A 14 4.91 8.23 -1.31
C LEU A 14 4.77 9.72 -1.70
N PRO A 15 5.88 10.47 -1.82
CA PRO A 15 5.84 11.91 -2.07
C PRO A 15 5.16 12.33 -3.37
N GLN A 16 5.02 11.40 -4.32
CA GLN A 16 4.35 11.59 -5.60
C GLN A 16 2.90 11.06 -5.63
N ALA A 17 2.32 10.71 -4.47
CA ALA A 17 0.91 10.36 -4.37
C ALA A 17 0.01 11.49 -4.90
N SER A 18 -0.94 11.15 -5.76
CA SER A 18 -1.86 12.10 -6.38
C SER A 18 -3.05 12.42 -5.46
N GLU A 19 -3.59 13.63 -5.58
CA GLU A 19 -4.83 14.02 -4.90
C GLU A 19 -6.00 13.12 -5.29
N ALA A 20 -6.08 12.79 -6.59
CA ALA A 20 -7.18 12.01 -7.13
C ALA A 20 -7.17 10.56 -6.58
N ALA A 21 -5.98 9.97 -6.40
CA ALA A 21 -5.86 8.66 -5.76
C ALA A 21 -6.28 8.69 -4.28
N LEU A 22 -5.89 9.73 -3.53
CA LEU A 22 -6.35 9.91 -2.14
C LEU A 22 -7.88 10.03 -2.07
N GLU A 23 -8.50 10.76 -3.00
CA GLU A 23 -9.96 10.85 -3.10
C GLU A 23 -10.60 9.50 -3.44
N SER A 24 -10.06 8.76 -4.41
CA SER A 24 -10.54 7.42 -4.78
C SER A 24 -10.47 6.44 -3.61
N TYR A 25 -9.39 6.46 -2.85
CA TYR A 25 -9.25 5.62 -1.66
C TYR A 25 -10.18 6.05 -0.52
N ALA A 26 -10.45 7.35 -0.37
CA ALA A 26 -11.44 7.82 0.58
C ALA A 26 -12.86 7.37 0.22
N LEU A 27 -13.20 7.37 -1.08
CA LEU A 27 -14.48 6.85 -1.56
C LEU A 27 -14.60 5.33 -1.32
N LEU A 28 -13.52 4.57 -1.57
CA LEU A 28 -13.52 3.12 -1.30
C LEU A 28 -13.63 2.81 0.20
N ALA A 29 -12.94 3.57 1.06
CA ALA A 29 -13.03 3.39 2.50
C ALA A 29 -14.47 3.59 3.03
N GLU A 30 -15.21 4.53 2.43
CA GLU A 30 -16.61 4.84 2.75
C GLU A 30 -17.62 3.92 2.04
N ASP A 31 -17.16 2.97 1.21
CA ASP A 31 -18.05 2.01 0.57
C ASP A 31 -18.75 1.14 1.63
N PRO A 32 -20.08 0.95 1.55
CA PRO A 32 -20.82 0.18 2.55
C PRO A 32 -20.30 -1.25 2.76
N GLU A 33 -19.81 -1.92 1.73
CA GLU A 33 -19.27 -3.27 1.83
C GLU A 33 -17.94 -3.29 2.59
N VAL A 34 -17.07 -2.30 2.31
CA VAL A 34 -15.79 -2.14 3.03
C VAL A 34 -16.02 -1.76 4.49
N GLU A 35 -16.94 -0.83 4.74
CA GLU A 35 -17.29 -0.40 6.09
C GLU A 35 -17.89 -1.55 6.92
N GLU A 36 -18.76 -2.38 6.32
CA GLU A 36 -19.32 -3.56 6.98
C GLU A 36 -18.25 -4.64 7.23
N THR A 37 -17.32 -4.83 6.29
CA THR A 37 -16.33 -5.92 6.34
C THR A 37 -15.19 -5.64 7.32
N MET A 38 -14.62 -4.43 7.31
CA MET A 38 -13.44 -4.11 8.15
C MET A 38 -13.48 -2.74 8.83
N GLY A 39 -14.31 -1.82 8.33
CA GLY A 39 -14.43 -0.45 8.83
C GLY A 39 -13.33 0.48 8.30
N CYS A 40 -13.70 1.75 8.05
CA CYS A 40 -12.85 2.80 7.49
C CYS A 40 -11.48 2.90 8.16
N SER A 41 -11.45 2.89 9.50
CA SER A 41 -10.19 3.07 10.23
C SER A 41 -9.23 1.92 9.99
N THR A 42 -9.73 0.68 9.97
CA THR A 42 -8.93 -0.52 9.71
C THR A 42 -8.50 -0.53 8.25
N PHE A 43 -9.39 -0.15 7.33
CA PHE A 43 -9.07 -0.04 5.91
C PHE A 43 -7.85 0.88 5.68
N TYR A 44 -7.85 2.09 6.22
CA TYR A 44 -6.71 3.00 6.10
C TYR A 44 -5.44 2.48 6.77
N ASP A 45 -5.56 1.82 7.92
CA ASP A 45 -4.42 1.22 8.60
C ASP A 45 -3.79 0.09 7.77
N SER A 46 -4.61 -0.82 7.23
CA SER A 46 -4.17 -1.90 6.35
C SER A 46 -3.55 -1.35 5.07
N LEU A 47 -4.25 -0.43 4.39
CA LEU A 47 -3.77 0.17 3.15
C LEU A 47 -2.39 0.82 3.31
N TYR A 48 -2.19 1.57 4.39
CA TYR A 48 -0.91 2.19 4.67
C TYR A 48 0.20 1.16 4.94
N VAL A 49 -0.09 0.13 5.73
CA VAL A 49 0.86 -0.96 6.04
C VAL A 49 1.27 -1.69 4.77
N ASP A 50 0.32 -2.04 3.90
CA ASP A 50 0.60 -2.78 2.68
C ASP A 50 1.33 -1.91 1.64
N LEU A 51 1.03 -0.61 1.53
CA LEU A 51 1.83 0.32 0.72
C LEU A 51 3.28 0.41 1.22
N ALA A 52 3.49 0.43 2.55
CA ALA A 52 4.84 0.47 3.12
C ALA A 52 5.60 -0.83 2.83
N LEU A 53 4.92 -1.98 2.86
CA LEU A 53 5.47 -3.27 2.49
C LEU A 53 5.82 -3.35 0.99
N VAL A 54 4.92 -2.90 0.12
CA VAL A 54 5.21 -2.81 -1.32
C VAL A 54 6.40 -1.89 -1.57
N LYS A 55 6.47 -0.72 -0.92
CA LYS A 55 7.61 0.18 -1.04
C LYS A 55 8.92 -0.48 -0.59
N ARG A 56 8.88 -1.23 0.51
CA ARG A 56 10.05 -1.96 1.04
C ARG A 56 10.54 -3.03 0.06
N ASP A 57 9.62 -3.83 -0.47
CA ASP A 57 9.95 -5.06 -1.20
C ASP A 57 10.12 -4.84 -2.72
N HIS A 58 9.38 -3.89 -3.29
CA HIS A 58 9.31 -3.62 -4.74
C HIS A 58 9.75 -2.19 -5.12
N GLY A 59 9.99 -1.33 -4.13
CA GLY A 59 10.49 0.03 -4.31
C GLY A 59 9.39 1.10 -4.38
N GLU A 60 9.82 2.36 -4.18
CA GLU A 60 8.91 3.52 -4.09
C GLU A 60 8.13 3.77 -5.39
N ILE A 61 8.75 3.53 -6.56
CA ILE A 61 8.11 3.77 -7.86
C ILE A 61 6.91 2.83 -8.01
N VAL A 62 7.09 1.54 -7.75
CA VAL A 62 6.00 0.55 -7.84
C VAL A 62 4.87 0.87 -6.86
N ALA A 63 5.20 1.20 -5.60
CA ALA A 63 4.20 1.59 -4.62
C ALA A 63 3.43 2.85 -5.03
N THR A 64 4.14 3.84 -5.57
CA THR A 64 3.54 5.10 -6.06
C THR A 64 2.63 4.85 -7.25
N ASP A 65 3.07 4.08 -8.23
CA ASP A 65 2.32 3.83 -9.46
C ASP A 65 1.07 3.00 -9.19
N LEU A 66 1.15 1.99 -8.32
CA LEU A 66 -0.02 1.23 -7.86
C LEU A 66 -1.03 2.13 -7.14
N PHE A 67 -0.56 2.94 -6.18
CA PHE A 67 -1.43 3.87 -5.45
C PHE A 67 -2.10 4.87 -6.39
N ASN A 68 -1.34 5.50 -7.29
CA ASN A 68 -1.83 6.51 -8.21
C ASN A 68 -2.75 5.96 -9.31
N TYR A 69 -2.76 4.64 -9.53
CA TYR A 69 -3.69 4.02 -10.46
C TYR A 69 -5.15 3.99 -9.97
N ALA A 70 -5.40 4.38 -8.72
CA ALA A 70 -6.74 4.49 -8.13
C ALA A 70 -7.69 5.43 -8.88
N ASP A 71 -7.20 6.27 -9.81
CA ASP A 71 -8.04 7.03 -10.74
C ASP A 71 -8.78 6.14 -11.76
N PHE A 72 -8.27 4.92 -11.98
CA PHE A 72 -8.80 3.92 -12.93
C PHE A 72 -9.29 2.67 -12.22
N TYR A 73 -8.53 2.17 -11.25
CA TYR A 73 -8.88 1.03 -10.42
C TYR A 73 -8.25 1.16 -9.03
N THR A 74 -9.09 1.16 -7.99
CA THR A 74 -8.66 1.29 -6.61
C THR A 74 -8.40 -0.08 -6.01
N PHE A 75 -7.13 -0.47 -5.91
CA PHE A 75 -6.72 -1.74 -5.30
C PHE A 75 -7.08 -1.78 -3.81
N ASN A 76 -7.70 -2.87 -3.37
CA ASN A 76 -7.86 -3.18 -1.96
C ASN A 76 -6.49 -3.44 -1.31
N PRO A 77 -6.35 -3.25 0.02
CA PRO A 77 -5.09 -3.52 0.72
C PRO A 77 -4.51 -4.91 0.42
N PHE A 78 -5.38 -5.93 0.41
CA PHE A 78 -5.00 -7.32 0.16
C PHE A 78 -4.56 -7.62 -1.27
N GLU A 79 -4.77 -6.70 -2.21
CA GLU A 79 -4.40 -6.87 -3.62
C GLU A 79 -3.01 -6.27 -3.92
N LEU A 80 -2.53 -5.34 -3.09
CA LEU A 80 -1.35 -4.52 -3.39
C LEU A 80 -0.06 -5.34 -3.54
N ARG A 81 0.18 -6.27 -2.61
CA ARG A 81 1.39 -7.11 -2.63
C ARG A 81 1.36 -8.09 -3.80
N GLY A 82 0.19 -8.66 -4.12
CA GLY A 82 0.02 -9.49 -5.31
C GLY A 82 0.22 -8.74 -6.61
N ALA A 83 -0.36 -7.54 -6.73
CA ALA A 83 -0.13 -6.69 -7.89
C ALA A 83 1.36 -6.34 -8.04
N ALA A 84 2.07 -6.04 -6.95
CA ALA A 84 3.50 -5.76 -6.98
C ALA A 84 4.35 -6.96 -7.42
N ARG A 85 3.98 -8.20 -7.05
CA ARG A 85 4.62 -9.42 -7.57
C ARG A 85 4.39 -9.59 -9.07
N LEU A 86 3.16 -9.38 -9.55
CA LEU A 86 2.84 -9.50 -10.97
C LEU A 86 3.62 -8.48 -11.80
N ILE A 87 3.79 -7.25 -11.29
CA ILE A 87 4.66 -6.23 -11.92
C ILE A 87 6.11 -6.74 -11.99
N ALA A 88 6.62 -7.35 -10.93
CA ALA A 88 7.95 -7.96 -10.94
C ALA A 88 8.08 -9.11 -11.95
N ASP A 89 6.99 -9.82 -12.22
CA ASP A 89 6.88 -10.86 -13.25
C ASP A 89 6.64 -10.30 -14.67
N GLY A 90 6.56 -8.99 -14.82
CA GLY A 90 6.48 -8.28 -16.11
C GLY A 90 5.08 -7.91 -16.58
N TRP A 91 4.07 -7.97 -15.71
CA TRP A 91 2.73 -7.46 -15.99
C TRP A 91 2.66 -5.94 -15.86
N GLU A 92 1.83 -5.32 -16.70
CA GLU A 92 1.52 -3.89 -16.58
C GLU A 92 0.30 -3.67 -15.66
N ILE A 93 0.27 -2.58 -14.89
CA ILE A 93 -0.85 -2.27 -13.97
C ILE A 93 -2.23 -2.31 -14.66
N PRO A 94 -2.41 -1.78 -15.88
CA PRO A 94 -3.68 -1.89 -16.58
C PRO A 94 -4.09 -3.33 -16.90
N GLU A 95 -3.14 -4.22 -17.20
CA GLU A 95 -3.42 -5.64 -17.47
C GLU A 95 -3.90 -6.34 -16.20
N ILE A 96 -3.26 -6.05 -15.06
CA ILE A 96 -3.64 -6.55 -13.75
C ILE A 96 -5.06 -6.08 -13.39
N ALA A 97 -5.32 -4.78 -13.49
CA ALA A 97 -6.63 -4.20 -13.17
C ALA A 97 -7.74 -4.73 -14.07
N ASN A 98 -7.49 -4.85 -15.39
CA ASN A 98 -8.46 -5.45 -16.30
C ASN A 98 -8.77 -6.90 -15.93
N HIS A 99 -7.75 -7.70 -15.57
CA HIS A 99 -7.96 -9.07 -15.14
C HIS A 99 -8.82 -9.14 -13.86
N LEU A 100 -8.57 -8.27 -12.88
CA LEU A 100 -9.37 -8.21 -11.65
C LEU A 100 -10.83 -7.81 -11.92
N ILE A 101 -11.07 -6.91 -12.87
CA ILE A 101 -12.42 -6.49 -13.26
C ILE A 101 -13.15 -7.61 -14.04
N GLU A 102 -12.48 -8.26 -14.98
CA GLU A 102 -13.08 -9.27 -15.87
C GLU A 102 -13.31 -10.62 -15.17
N HIS A 103 -12.43 -10.98 -14.24
CA HIS A 103 -12.40 -12.29 -13.56
C HIS A 103 -12.59 -12.19 -12.04
N GLY A 104 -13.12 -11.07 -11.55
CA GLY A 104 -13.40 -10.87 -10.13
C GLY A 104 -14.28 -11.98 -9.56
N GLY A 105 -13.77 -12.68 -8.53
CA GLY A 105 -14.45 -13.81 -7.88
C GLY A 105 -14.11 -15.19 -8.44
N GLU A 106 -13.15 -15.28 -9.37
CA GLU A 106 -12.52 -16.54 -9.78
C GLU A 106 -11.33 -16.92 -8.86
N GLU A 107 -10.35 -17.69 -9.35
CA GLU A 107 -9.18 -18.09 -8.55
C GLU A 107 -8.36 -16.87 -8.06
N PRO A 108 -7.67 -16.97 -6.91
CA PRO A 108 -6.83 -15.91 -6.37
C PRO A 108 -5.79 -15.42 -7.39
N PHE A 109 -5.86 -14.14 -7.75
CA PHE A 109 -4.96 -13.53 -8.74
C PHE A 109 -3.97 -12.53 -8.11
N CYS A 110 -4.49 -11.54 -7.38
CA CYS A 110 -3.69 -10.53 -6.67
C CYS A 110 -3.70 -10.68 -5.15
N GLU A 111 -4.26 -11.75 -4.62
CA GLU A 111 -4.31 -11.96 -3.18
C GLU A 111 -2.92 -12.17 -2.57
N TYR A 112 -2.86 -12.06 -1.24
CA TYR A 112 -1.70 -12.46 -0.46
C TYR A 112 -1.31 -13.92 -0.71
N THR A 113 -0.02 -14.17 -0.68
CA THR A 113 0.50 -15.48 -0.28
C THR A 113 0.29 -15.66 1.23
N PRO A 114 0.25 -16.90 1.76
CA PRO A 114 0.12 -17.13 3.19
C PRO A 114 1.18 -16.42 4.04
N GLU A 115 2.41 -16.32 3.53
CA GLU A 115 3.50 -15.62 4.19
C GLU A 115 3.27 -14.11 4.28
N GLU A 116 2.75 -13.51 3.20
CA GLU A 116 2.45 -12.08 3.17
C GLU A 116 1.26 -11.72 4.04
N GLU A 117 0.21 -12.55 4.04
CA GLU A 117 -0.95 -12.37 4.92
C GLU A 117 -0.50 -12.35 6.38
N THR A 118 0.29 -13.35 6.78
CA THR A 118 0.84 -13.44 8.14
C THR A 118 1.67 -12.21 8.51
N GLU A 119 2.50 -11.71 7.59
CA GLU A 119 3.32 -10.52 7.83
C GLU A 119 2.49 -9.24 7.90
N SER A 120 1.55 -9.04 6.96
CA SER A 120 0.67 -7.88 6.92
C SER A 120 -0.20 -7.81 8.17
N GLU A 121 -0.75 -8.93 8.64
CA GLU A 121 -1.51 -9.00 9.90
C GLU A 121 -0.65 -8.66 11.12
N ALA A 122 0.58 -9.20 11.19
CA ALA A 122 1.48 -8.94 12.31
C ALA A 122 1.87 -7.46 12.39
N LEU A 123 2.17 -6.84 11.25
CA LEU A 123 2.54 -5.43 11.16
C LEU A 123 1.34 -4.51 11.37
N LEU A 124 0.16 -4.87 10.86
CA LEU A 124 -1.08 -4.16 11.14
C LEU A 124 -1.39 -4.15 12.64
N TRP A 125 -1.26 -5.31 13.30
CA TRP A 125 -1.46 -5.40 14.74
C TRP A 125 -0.47 -4.51 15.50
N LEU A 126 0.82 -4.54 15.15
CA LEU A 126 1.82 -3.68 15.76
C LEU A 126 1.50 -2.21 15.52
N PHE A 127 1.10 -1.86 14.31
CA PHE A 127 0.77 -0.50 13.91
C PHE A 127 -0.39 0.08 14.72
N GLN A 128 -1.45 -0.70 14.89
CA GLN A 128 -2.64 -0.32 15.65
C GLN A 128 -2.38 -0.26 17.18
N ASN A 129 -1.51 -1.13 17.72
CA ASN A 129 -1.32 -1.25 19.17
C ASN A 129 -0.15 -0.45 19.74
N LYS A 130 0.91 -0.15 18.96
CA LYS A 130 2.14 0.48 19.48
C LYS A 130 2.27 1.99 19.28
N LYS A 131 1.19 2.69 18.88
CA LYS A 131 1.22 4.11 18.46
C LYS A 131 2.19 4.35 17.30
N LYS A 132 1.80 3.94 16.08
CA LYS A 132 2.05 4.72 14.87
C LYS A 132 3.49 5.28 14.71
N ASP A 133 4.51 4.47 14.99
CA ASP A 133 5.91 4.87 14.83
C ASP A 133 6.64 3.76 14.08
N PHE A 134 6.98 4.04 12.81
CA PHE A 134 7.55 3.06 11.88
C PHE A 134 9.03 2.76 12.15
N GLY A 135 9.70 3.58 12.97
CA GLY A 135 11.09 3.34 13.36
C GLY A 135 11.31 1.99 14.08
N ASP A 136 10.24 1.38 14.62
CA ASP A 136 10.29 0.10 15.35
C ASP A 136 9.89 -1.12 14.48
N LEU A 137 9.51 -0.93 13.20
CA LEU A 137 9.16 -2.01 12.27
C LEU A 137 10.35 -2.53 11.44
N GLY A 138 11.57 -2.07 11.73
CA GLY A 138 12.78 -2.50 11.02
C GLY A 138 12.89 -1.99 9.57
N LEU A 139 11.97 -1.13 9.14
CA LEU A 139 12.01 -0.44 7.86
C LEU A 139 12.95 0.75 8.04
N SER A 140 14.23 0.53 7.73
CA SER A 140 15.25 1.56 7.90
C SER A 140 14.94 2.74 6.98
N ASP A 141 15.00 3.96 7.52
CA ASP A 141 15.07 5.17 6.71
C ASP A 141 16.22 5.04 5.71
N PRO A 142 16.08 5.56 4.47
CA PRO A 142 17.23 5.71 3.59
C PRO A 142 18.20 6.68 4.28
N SER A 143 19.33 6.15 4.77
CA SER A 143 20.35 6.97 5.41
C SER A 143 20.72 8.14 4.49
N PRO A 144 20.81 9.39 4.99
CA PRO A 144 21.35 10.46 4.19
C PRO A 144 22.77 10.06 3.81
N GLN A 145 23.05 9.93 2.51
CA GLN A 145 24.41 9.74 2.03
C GLN A 145 25.22 10.94 2.48
N GLU A 146 26.05 10.75 3.51
CA GLU A 146 27.02 11.73 3.94
C GLU A 146 27.95 12.02 2.76
N HIS A 147 27.87 13.24 2.24
CA HIS A 147 28.89 13.81 1.38
C HIS A 147 30.19 13.91 2.19
N GLY A 148 30.96 12.82 2.15
CA GLY A 148 32.34 12.77 2.62
C GLY A 148 33.25 13.46 1.61
N MET A 149 33.47 14.75 1.82
CA MET A 149 34.46 15.57 1.13
C MET A 149 35.86 15.04 1.47
N GLU A 150 36.48 14.25 0.58
CA GLU A 150 37.88 13.84 0.72
C GLU A 150 38.80 14.95 0.22
N MET A 151 39.40 15.68 1.18
CA MET A 151 40.59 16.49 0.95
C MET A 151 41.77 15.76 1.59
N GLY A 152 42.67 15.23 0.76
CA GLY A 152 43.93 14.62 1.16
C GLY A 152 44.91 14.61 -0.01
#